data_AF-A0A7C1PU67-F1
#
_entry.id   AF-A0A7C1PU67-F1
#
_cell.length_a   1.000
_cell.length_b   1.000
_cell.length_c   1.000
_cell.angle_alpha   90.00
_cell.angle_beta   90.00
_cell.angle_gamma   90.00
#
_symmetry.space_group_name_H-M   'P 1'
#
loop_
_entity.id
_entity.type
_entity.pdbx_description
1 polymer ?
#
loop_
_entity_poly.entity_id
_entity_poly.type
_entity_poly.pdbx_seq_one_letter_code
_entity_poly.pdbx_strand_id
1 'polypeptide(L)' 'MIRKQLASYAHKAWSGWMKYMFEKSKVNDDGTLTIPEWAVKRWTKQMNTDYENLPEDHKKSDLEEADRILRIIKNEG' A
#
# COMPACT_ATOMS: atom_id res chain seq x y z
N MET A 1 7.92 21.45 -9.18
CA MET A 1 6.80 20.67 -9.74
C MET A 1 6.60 19.37 -8.93
N ILE A 2 7.64 18.94 -8.22
CA ILE A 2 7.77 17.82 -7.30
C ILE A 2 6.63 17.59 -6.29
N ARG A 3 6.14 18.62 -5.58
CA ARG A 3 5.08 18.44 -4.56
C ARG A 3 3.80 17.86 -5.17
N LYS A 4 3.42 18.29 -6.38
CA LYS A 4 2.24 17.77 -7.08
C LYS A 4 2.46 16.34 -7.59
N GLN A 5 3.67 16.01 -8.05
CA GLN A 5 4.02 14.65 -8.45
C GLN A 5 4.00 13.68 -7.27
N LEU A 6 4.58 14.06 -6.13
CA LEU A 6 4.53 13.29 -4.89
C LEU A 6 3.08 13.13 -4.38
N ALA A 7 2.26 14.19 -4.45
CA ALA A 7 0.84 14.08 -4.11
C ALA A 7 0.08 13.13 -5.05
N SER A 8 0.34 13.20 -6.36
CA SER A 8 -0.24 12.29 -7.35
C SER A 8 0.16 10.84 -7.08
N TYR A 9 1.42 10.61 -6.71
CA TYR A 9 1.94 9.30 -6.35
C TYR A 9 1.27 8.76 -5.08
N ALA A 10 1.23 9.54 -4.00
CA ALA A 10 0.60 9.15 -2.75
C ALA A 10 -0.89 8.80 -2.96
N HIS A 11 -1.61 9.57 -3.77
CA HIS A 11 -3.00 9.26 -4.11
C HIS A 11 -3.14 7.95 -4.90
N LYS A 12 -2.22 7.68 -5.84
CA LYS A 12 -2.20 6.43 -6.60
C LYS A 12 -1.90 5.22 -5.71
N ALA A 13 -0.93 5.34 -4.80
CA ALA A 13 -0.59 4.28 -3.85
C ALA A 13 -1.76 3.96 -2.91
N TRP A 14 -2.37 4.99 -2.30
CA TRP A 14 -3.55 4.84 -1.46
C TRP A 14 -4.73 4.23 -2.20
N SER A 15 -5.10 4.77 -3.36
CA SER A 15 -6.27 4.28 -4.11
C SER A 15 -6.04 2.87 -4.65
N GLY A 16 -4.80 2.49 -4.98
CA GLY A 16 -4.42 1.12 -5.32
C GLY A 16 -4.68 0.17 -4.16
N TRP A 17 -4.23 0.51 -2.95
CA TRP A 17 -4.48 -0.28 -1.75
C TRP A 17 -5.96 -0.41 -1.40
N MET A 18 -6.73 0.68 -1.49
CA MET A 18 -8.18 0.65 -1.26
C MET A 18 -8.89 -0.30 -2.22
N LYS A 19 -8.56 -0.22 -3.52
CA LYS A 19 -9.12 -1.12 -4.55
C LYS A 19 -8.77 -2.57 -4.28
N TYR A 20 -7.50 -2.87 -3.96
CA TYR A 20 -7.05 -4.22 -3.64
C TYR A 20 -7.78 -4.79 -2.41
N MET A 21 -7.88 -4.01 -1.32
CA MET A 21 -8.61 -4.43 -0.12
C MET A 21 -10.08 -4.75 -0.41
N PHE A 22 -10.74 -3.89 -1.20
CA PHE A 22 -12.15 -4.06 -1.55
C PHE A 22 -12.34 -5.27 -2.46
N GLU A 23 -11.44 -5.47 -3.43
CA GLU A 23 -11.43 -6.64 -4.32
C GLU A 23 -11.28 -7.97 -3.55
N LYS A 24 -10.54 -7.98 -2.43
CA LYS A 24 -10.40 -9.17 -1.58
C LYS A 24 -11.54 -9.34 -0.57
N SER A 25 -12.38 -8.34 -0.40
CA SER A 25 -13.49 -8.35 0.56
C SER A 25 -14.78 -8.81 -0.10
N LYS A 26 -15.69 -9.38 0.70
CA LYS A 26 -17.05 -9.67 0.25
C LYS A 26 -17.89 -8.41 0.38
N VAL A 27 -18.54 -7.98 -0.71
CA VAL A 27 -19.60 -6.95 -0.66
C VAL A 27 -20.88 -7.58 -0.12
N ASN A 28 -21.45 -6.97 0.91
CA ASN A 28 -22.70 -7.39 1.53
C ASN A 28 -23.89 -6.65 0.90
N ASP A 29 -25.11 -7.14 1.16
CA ASP A 29 -26.33 -6.60 0.56
C ASP A 29 -26.61 -5.14 0.98
N ASP A 30 -26.10 -4.71 2.14
CA ASP A 30 -26.19 -3.34 2.65
C ASP A 30 -25.07 -2.41 2.12
N GLY A 31 -24.24 -2.90 1.21
CA GLY A 31 -23.09 -2.18 0.65
C GLY A 31 -21.86 -2.14 1.55
N THR A 32 -21.89 -2.77 2.73
CA THR A 32 -20.70 -2.94 3.57
C THR A 32 -19.77 -3.99 2.99
N LEU A 33 -18.54 -4.04 3.52
CA LEU A 33 -17.55 -5.03 3.15
C LEU A 33 -17.20 -5.92 4.35
N THR A 34 -17.16 -7.23 4.11
CA THR A 34 -16.56 -8.18 5.05
C THR A 34 -15.18 -8.57 4.55
N ILE A 35 -14.15 -8.17 5.28
CA ILE A 35 -12.74 -8.54 5.00
C ILE A 35 -12.53 -9.99 5.45
N PRO A 36 -11.97 -10.87 4.60
CA PRO A 36 -11.75 -12.26 4.98
C PRO A 36 -10.69 -12.39 6.07
N GLU A 37 -10.83 -13.39 6.94
CA GLU A 37 -9.97 -13.58 8.12
C GLU A 37 -8.48 -13.63 7.77
N TRP A 38 -8.12 -14.33 6.68
CA TRP A 38 -6.73 -14.43 6.24
C TRP A 38 -6.11 -13.05 5.95
N ALA A 39 -6.90 -12.13 5.39
CA ALA A 39 -6.45 -10.80 5.02
C ALA A 39 -6.31 -9.93 6.26
N VAL A 40 -7.29 -9.98 7.17
CA VAL A 40 -7.21 -9.31 8.48
C VAL A 40 -5.96 -9.76 9.22
N LYS A 41 -5.70 -11.07 9.33
CA LYS A 41 -4.51 -11.61 10.01
C LYS A 41 -3.21 -11.16 9.34
N ARG A 42 -3.12 -11.31 8.01
CA ARG A 42 -1.92 -10.96 7.25
C ARG A 42 -1.61 -9.46 7.34
N TRP A 43 -2.56 -8.61 7.00
CA TRP A 43 -2.34 -7.16 6.95
C TRP A 43 -2.14 -6.58 8.35
N THR A 44 -2.84 -7.09 9.38
CA THR A 44 -2.60 -6.70 10.78
C THR A 44 -1.19 -7.09 11.23
N LYS A 45 -0.71 -8.28 10.87
CA LYS A 45 0.67 -8.66 11.19
C LYS A 45 1.66 -7.72 10.50
N GLN A 46 1.49 -7.48 9.20
CA GLN A 46 2.37 -6.60 8.43
C GLN A 46 2.41 -5.17 8.98
N MET A 47 1.25 -4.56 9.27
CA MET A 47 1.18 -3.18 9.76
C MET A 47 1.80 -2.98 11.16
N ASN A 48 1.85 -4.05 11.98
CA ASN A 48 2.39 -4.00 13.34
C ASN A 48 3.80 -4.58 13.45
N THR A 49 4.41 -4.98 12.33
CA THR A 49 5.80 -5.46 12.30
C THR A 49 6.70 -4.33 11.82
N ASP A 50 7.70 -3.96 12.62
CA ASP A 50 8.70 -2.98 12.20
C ASP A 50 9.40 -3.43 10.91
N TYR A 51 9.77 -2.47 10.05
CA TYR A 51 10.38 -2.75 8.75
C TYR A 51 11.57 -3.72 8.83
N GLU A 52 12.46 -3.53 9.82
CA GLU A 52 13.64 -4.39 10.02
C GLU A 52 13.28 -5.87 10.24
N ASN A 53 12.10 -6.12 10.81
CA ASN A 53 11.59 -7.44 11.16
C ASN A 53 10.65 -8.03 10.10
N LEU A 54 10.41 -7.32 9.00
CA LEU A 54 9.60 -7.83 7.90
C LEU A 54 10.33 -8.98 7.16
N PRO A 55 9.57 -9.97 6.65
CA PRO A 55 10.07 -10.91 5.65
C PRO A 55 10.68 -10.18 4.43
N GLU A 56 11.74 -10.73 3.85
CA GLU A 56 12.46 -10.12 2.73
C GLU A 56 11.58 -9.89 1.49
N ASP A 57 10.61 -10.78 1.25
CA ASP A 57 9.64 -10.62 0.16
C ASP A 57 8.69 -9.43 0.39
N HIS A 58 8.43 -9.07 1.65
CA HIS A 58 7.65 -7.89 2.01
C HIS A 58 8.49 -6.62 1.95
N LYS A 59 9.74 -6.65 2.47
CA LYS A 59 10.68 -5.52 2.36
C LYS A 59 10.93 -5.11 0.91
N LYS A 60 11.00 -6.07 -0.01
CA LYS A 60 11.17 -5.80 -1.44
C LYS A 60 10.11 -4.83 -1.97
N SER A 61 8.84 -5.01 -1.59
CA SER A 61 7.76 -4.11 -2.01
C SER A 61 7.95 -2.70 -1.46
N ASP A 62 8.38 -2.58 -0.20
CA ASP A 62 8.64 -1.28 0.44
C ASP A 62 9.84 -0.56 -0.21
N LEU A 63 10.89 -1.31 -0.55
CA LEU A 63 12.06 -0.78 -1.27
C LEU A 63 11.69 -0.31 -2.68
N GLU A 64 10.86 -1.05 -3.41
CA GLU A 64 10.38 -0.62 -4.73
C GLU A 64 9.56 0.68 -4.65
N GLU A 65 8.77 0.86 -3.58
CA GLU A 65 8.02 2.10 -3.33
C GLU A 65 8.97 3.25 -2.97
N ALA A 66 10.00 3.01 -2.17
CA ALA A 66 11.04 3.99 -1.87
C ALA A 66 11.79 4.44 -3.15
N ASP A 67 12.15 3.51 -4.02
CA ASP A 67 12.83 3.80 -5.29
C ASP A 67 11.98 4.67 -6.23
N ARG A 68 10.66 4.43 -6.29
CA ARG A 68 9.73 5.27 -7.06
C ARG A 68 9.70 6.70 -6.52
N ILE A 69 9.67 6.88 -5.19
CA ILE A 69 9.73 8.20 -4.55
C ILE A 69 11.06 8.90 -4.89
N LEU A 70 12.18 8.19 -4.72
CA LEU A 70 13.51 8.73 -5.05
C LEU A 70 13.62 9.15 -6.51
N ARG A 71 12.99 8.42 -7.44
CA ARG A 71 12.95 8.78 -8.86
C ARG A 71 12.17 10.08 -9.10
N ILE A 72 11.04 10.28 -8.43
CA ILE A 72 10.28 11.55 -8.50
C ILE A 72 11.15 12.71 -8.02
N ILE A 73 11.91 12.51 -6.95
CA ILE A 73 12.79 13.54 -6.39
C ILE A 73 13.96 13.85 -7.35
N LYS A 74 14.63 12.82 -7.88
CA LYS A 74 15.78 12.97 -8.78
C LYS A 74 15.42 13.60 -10.13
N ASN A 75 14.22 13.35 -10.65
CA ASN A 75 13.80 13.89 -11.95
C ASN A 75 13.43 15.38 -11.92
N GLU A 76 13.43 16.01 -10.75
CA GLU A 76 13.16 17.45 -10.56
C GLU A 76 14.42 18.27 -10.24
N GLY A 77 15.60 17.61 -10.17
CA GLY A 77 16.92 18.23 -10.06
C GLY A 77 17.67 18.18 -11.37
#